data_AF-A0A183GWG3-F1
#
_entry.id   AF-A0A183GWG3-F1
#
_cell.length_a   1.000
_cell.length_b   1.000
_cell.length_c   1.000
_cell.angle_alpha   90.00
_cell.angle_beta   90.00
_cell.angle_gamma   90.00
#
_symmetry.space_group_name_H-M   'P 1'
#
loop_
_entity.id
_entity.type
_entity.pdbx_description
1 polymer ?
#
loop_
_entity_poly.entity_id
_entity_poly.type
_entity_poly.pdbx_seq_one_letter_code
_entity_poly.pdbx_strand_id
1 'polypeptide(L)'
;MQMRHDERNPEDGTRVFEPPQDRNGKGFLMVIITPLMLEWFRNYSSRRVTLADPFHTTRYSLELATLMVPNEKDRGLPGDEAACFYNGFRAAFPESTTRLHYCRFHILQA
;
A
#
# COMPACT_ATOMS: atom_id res chain seq x y z
N MET A 1 -9.94 0.24 -22.59
CA MET A 1 -9.63 0.81 -21.26
C MET A 1 -8.12 0.73 -21.11
N GLN A 2 -7.45 1.87 -20.96
CA GLN A 2 -6.00 1.91 -20.75
C GLN A 2 -5.72 1.75 -19.26
N MET A 3 -4.79 0.89 -18.87
CA MET A 3 -4.48 0.70 -17.45
C MET A 3 -3.57 1.83 -16.99
N ARG A 4 -3.78 2.30 -15.76
CA ARG A 4 -2.96 3.36 -15.16
C ARG A 4 -1.47 3.03 -15.10
N HIS A 5 -1.14 1.74 -14.96
CA HIS A 5 0.24 1.24 -15.10
C HIS A 5 0.87 1.61 -16.45
N ASP A 6 0.11 1.57 -17.54
CA ASP A 6 0.60 1.81 -18.91
C ASP A 6 0.99 3.28 -19.13
N GLU A 7 0.44 4.19 -18.33
CA GLU A 7 0.77 5.62 -18.35
C GLU A 7 2.18 5.90 -17.79
N ARG A 8 2.75 4.94 -17.03
CA ARG A 8 4.08 5.03 -16.42
C ARG A 8 4.31 6.32 -15.62
N ASN A 9 3.27 6.82 -14.96
CA ASN A 9 3.39 8.00 -14.12
C ASN A 9 4.21 7.67 -12.85
N PRO A 10 5.38 8.31 -12.63
CA PRO A 10 6.22 8.03 -11.47
C PRO A 10 5.54 8.37 -10.14
N GLU A 11 4.58 9.29 -10.14
CA GLU A 11 3.85 9.70 -8.93
C GLU A 11 2.89 8.62 -8.41
N ASP A 12 2.48 7.70 -9.28
CA ASP A 12 1.61 6.59 -8.88
C ASP A 12 2.32 5.59 -7.97
N GLY A 13 3.66 5.59 -8.00
CA GLY A 13 4.47 4.73 -7.13
C GLY A 13 4.46 3.25 -7.51
N THR A 14 3.82 2.85 -8.60
CA THR A 14 3.84 1.45 -9.07
C THR A 14 5.28 1.00 -9.35
N ARG A 15 5.80 0.08 -8.55
CA ARG A 15 7.16 -0.47 -8.68
C ARG A 15 7.18 -1.82 -9.37
N VAL A 16 6.18 -2.63 -9.07
CA VAL A 16 5.96 -3.95 -9.68
C VAL A 16 4.49 -4.05 -10.01
N PHE A 17 4.20 -4.55 -11.20
CA PHE A 17 2.86 -4.93 -11.61
C PHE A 17 2.96 -6.15 -12.51
N GLU A 18 2.44 -7.26 -12.03
CA GLU A 18 2.26 -8.50 -12.77
C GLU A 18 0.75 -8.77 -12.83
N PRO A 19 0.15 -8.77 -14.03
CA PRO A 19 -1.27 -9.08 -14.17
C PRO A 19 -1.54 -10.55 -13.83
N PRO A 20 -2.78 -10.91 -13.47
CA PRO A 20 -3.13 -12.30 -13.21
C PRO A 20 -2.91 -13.17 -14.45
N GLN A 21 -2.40 -14.37 -14.23
CA GLN A 21 -2.14 -15.37 -15.27
C GLN A 21 -3.41 -16.08 -15.73
N ASP A 22 -4.44 -16.11 -14.88
CA ASP A 22 -5.72 -16.76 -15.15
C ASP A 22 -6.91 -16.01 -14.53
N ARG A 23 -8.12 -16.50 -14.78
CA ARG A 23 -9.37 -15.91 -14.29
C ARG A 23 -9.57 -16.03 -12.78
N ASN A 24 -8.79 -16.88 -12.10
CA ASN A 24 -8.85 -17.05 -10.66
C ASN A 24 -7.93 -16.05 -9.93
N GLY A 25 -7.22 -15.20 -10.67
CA GLY A 25 -6.32 -14.19 -10.11
C GLY A 25 -4.92 -14.71 -9.80
N LYS A 26 -4.58 -15.94 -10.21
CA LYS A 26 -3.28 -16.55 -9.89
C LYS A 26 -2.14 -15.73 -10.48
N GLY A 27 -1.09 -15.50 -9.69
CA GLY A 27 0.12 -14.81 -10.13
C GLY A 27 -0.04 -13.29 -10.27
N PHE A 28 -1.16 -12.72 -9.81
CA PHE A 28 -1.27 -11.27 -9.67
C PHE A 28 -0.31 -10.78 -8.58
N LEU A 29 0.52 -9.79 -8.91
CA LEU A 29 1.41 -9.12 -7.97
C LEU A 29 1.40 -7.62 -8.26
N MET A 30 1.23 -6.81 -7.23
CA MET A 30 1.34 -5.36 -7.36
C MET A 30 2.07 -4.79 -6.15
N VAL A 31 3.10 -3.99 -6.41
CA VAL A 31 3.86 -3.27 -5.38
C VAL A 31 3.78 -1.78 -5.66
N ILE A 32 3.25 -1.02 -4.71
CA ILE A 32 3.11 0.42 -4.79
C ILE A 32 3.98 1.07 -3.71
N ILE A 33 5.00 1.81 -4.13
CA ILE A 33 5.86 2.63 -3.27
C ILE A 33 5.90 4.03 -3.87
N THR A 34 5.07 4.92 -3.33
CA THR A 34 5.01 6.34 -3.75
C THR A 34 6.37 7.05 -3.57
N PRO A 35 6.62 8.19 -4.23
CA PRO A 35 7.85 8.95 -4.04
C PRO A 35 8.13 9.30 -2.57
N LEU A 36 7.10 9.67 -1.81
CA LEU A 36 7.21 9.95 -0.38
C LEU A 36 7.60 8.71 0.44
N MET A 37 6.97 7.56 0.17
CA MET A 37 7.34 6.30 0.82
C MET A 37 8.78 5.92 0.49
N LEU A 38 9.21 6.11 -0.77
CA LEU A 38 10.58 5.85 -1.18
C LEU A 38 11.59 6.74 -0.43
N GLU A 39 11.26 8.01 -0.22
CA GLU A 39 12.06 8.92 0.60
C GLU A 39 12.17 8.41 2.04
N TRP A 40 11.07 7.96 2.64
CA TRP A 40 11.08 7.37 3.98
C TRP A 40 11.93 6.10 4.04
N PHE A 41 11.85 5.22 3.04
CA PHE A 41 12.71 4.04 3.00
C PHE A 41 14.18 4.43 2.90
N ARG A 42 14.55 5.39 2.05
CA ARG A 42 15.94 5.86 1.93
C ARG A 42 16.47 6.41 3.25
N ASN A 43 15.65 7.16 3.99
CA ASN A 43 16.08 7.85 5.19
C ASN A 43 16.01 6.99 6.46
N TYR A 44 15.06 6.04 6.53
CA TYR A 44 14.71 5.38 7.80
C TYR A 44 14.76 3.84 7.76
N SER A 45 14.88 3.20 6.60
CA SER A 45 14.88 1.71 6.52
C SER A 45 16.04 1.06 7.25
N SER A 46 17.16 1.76 7.42
CA SER A 46 18.33 1.29 8.17
C SER A 46 18.05 1.08 9.66
N ARG A 47 17.00 1.70 10.20
CA ARG A 47 16.65 1.59 11.63
C ARG A 47 15.81 0.35 11.88
N ARG A 48 14.71 0.21 11.14
CA ARG A 48 13.83 -0.96 11.19
C ARG A 48 12.85 -0.91 10.02
N VAL A 49 12.38 -2.08 9.61
CA VAL A 49 11.26 -2.23 8.70
C VAL A 49 10.33 -3.27 9.29
N THR A 50 9.04 -2.94 9.38
CA THR A 50 7.99 -3.86 9.82
C THR A 50 7.12 -4.20 8.64
N LEU A 51 6.94 -5.49 8.37
CA LEU A 51 5.99 -6.01 7.40
C LEU A 51 4.87 -6.71 8.18
N ALA A 52 3.64 -6.27 7.98
CA ALA A 52 2.44 -6.89 8.52
C ALA A 52 1.65 -7.48 7.36
N ASP A 53 1.25 -8.74 7.46
CA ASP A 53 0.39 -9.41 6.47
C ASP A 53 -1.01 -9.58 7.07
N PRO A 54 -1.93 -8.64 6.82
CA PRO A 54 -3.33 -8.82 7.18
C PRO A 54 -4.01 -9.88 6.28
N PHE A 55 -3.78 -11.16 6.60
CA PHE A 55 -4.51 -12.27 6.03
C PHE A 55 -6.04 -12.03 6.11
N HIS A 56 -6.75 -12.26 5.00
CA HIS A 56 -8.22 -12.23 4.89
C HIS A 56 -8.91 -10.87 5.13
N THR A 57 -8.24 -9.75 4.90
CA THR A 57 -8.89 -8.42 5.01
C THR A 57 -9.92 -8.12 3.92
N THR A 58 -9.93 -8.89 2.83
CA THR A 58 -10.88 -8.69 1.73
C THR A 58 -11.73 -9.94 1.50
N ARG A 59 -12.92 -9.75 0.89
CA ARG A 59 -13.75 -10.87 0.41
C ARG A 59 -13.15 -11.58 -0.82
N TYR A 60 -12.06 -11.05 -1.35
CA TYR A 60 -11.33 -11.59 -2.49
C TYR A 60 -10.15 -12.42 -1.98
N SER A 61 -9.71 -13.39 -2.79
CA SER A 61 -8.47 -14.13 -2.54
C SER A 61 -7.26 -13.25 -2.87
N LEU A 62 -7.14 -12.13 -2.17
CA LEU A 62 -6.02 -11.19 -2.23
C LEU A 62 -5.37 -11.13 -0.86
N GLU A 63 -4.08 -11.38 -0.83
CA GLU A 63 -3.22 -11.13 0.31
C GLU A 63 -2.70 -9.69 0.20
N LEU A 64 -2.87 -8.92 1.27
CA LEU A 64 -2.32 -7.58 1.40
C LEU A 64 -1.22 -7.64 2.44
N ALA A 65 -0.12 -6.95 2.19
CA ALA A 65 0.91 -6.73 3.18
C ALA A 65 1.15 -5.23 3.33
N THR A 66 1.20 -4.78 4.59
CA THR A 66 1.50 -3.42 5.00
C THR A 66 2.96 -3.33 5.44
N LEU A 67 3.71 -2.40 4.91
CA LEU A 67 5.08 -2.07 5.27
C LEU A 67 5.07 -0.79 6.12
N MET A 68 5.95 -0.71 7.13
CA MET A 68 6.08 0.47 8.00
C MET A 68 7.55 0.70 8.36
N VAL A 69 7.97 1.97 8.44
CA VAL A 69 9.31 2.37 8.87
C VAL A 69 9.25 3.40 10.01
N PRO A 70 10.05 3.28 11.08
CA PRO A 70 10.06 4.26 12.16
C PRO A 70 10.93 5.48 11.80
N ASN A 71 10.35 6.68 11.84
CA ASN A 71 11.09 7.94 11.68
C ASN A 71 11.92 8.29 12.92
N GLU A 72 12.77 9.32 12.85
CA GLU A 72 13.72 9.72 13.92
C GLU A 72 13.16 9.78 15.34
N LYS A 73 11.86 10.08 15.49
CA LYS A 73 11.17 10.19 16.78
C LYS A 73 10.58 8.87 17.27
N ASP A 74 10.98 7.76 16.65
CA ASP A 74 10.35 6.45 16.75
C ASP A 74 8.84 6.62 16.58
N ARG A 75 8.44 7.08 15.38
CA ARG A 75 7.06 7.07 14.91
C ARG A 75 6.97 6.25 13.64
N GLY A 76 6.20 5.19 13.64
CA GLY A 76 5.85 4.39 12.47
C GLY A 76 5.19 5.21 11.36
N LEU A 77 5.85 5.24 10.20
CA LEU A 77 5.35 5.79 8.94
C LEU A 77 4.89 4.63 8.04
N PRO A 78 3.62 4.61 7.60
CA PRO A 78 3.11 3.54 6.75
C PRO A 78 3.77 3.63 5.36
N GLY A 79 4.63 2.66 5.08
CA GLY A 79 5.42 2.54 3.86
C GLY A 79 4.66 1.97 2.68
N ASP A 80 3.55 1.26 2.90
CA ASP A 80 2.55 0.96 1.86
C ASP A 80 1.15 0.75 2.48
N GLU A 81 0.19 0.48 1.60
CA GLU A 81 -1.17 -0.02 1.85
C GLU A 81 -2.29 1.00 2.12
N ALA A 82 -2.25 1.83 3.15
CA ALA A 82 -3.49 2.50 3.57
C ALA A 82 -3.92 3.66 2.64
N ALA A 83 -3.01 4.56 2.29
CA ALA A 83 -3.37 5.82 1.65
C ALA A 83 -3.55 5.70 0.13
N CYS A 84 -2.65 5.02 -0.58
CA CYS A 84 -2.74 4.87 -2.04
C CYS A 84 -3.95 4.02 -2.46
N PHE A 85 -4.22 2.92 -1.72
CA PHE A 85 -5.40 2.10 -1.96
C PHE A 85 -6.67 2.89 -1.63
N TYR A 86 -6.74 3.59 -0.49
CA TYR A 86 -7.90 4.39 -0.15
C TYR A 86 -8.12 5.53 -1.15
N ASN A 87 -7.07 6.19 -1.64
CA ASN A 87 -7.18 7.21 -2.68
C ASN A 87 -7.71 6.62 -3.99
N GLY A 88 -7.20 5.46 -4.42
CA GLY A 88 -7.72 4.73 -5.58
C GLY A 88 -9.18 4.31 -5.40
N PHE A 89 -9.52 3.79 -4.23
CA PHE A 89 -10.89 3.45 -3.84
C PHE A 89 -11.83 4.66 -3.90
N ARG A 90 -11.42 5.81 -3.36
CA ARG A 90 -12.21 7.06 -3.39
C ARG A 90 -12.39 7.58 -4.80
N ALA A 91 -11.39 7.45 -5.67
CA ALA A 91 -11.49 7.84 -7.07
C ALA A 91 -12.47 6.93 -7.84
N ALA A 92 -12.46 5.62 -7.59
CA ALA A 92 -13.37 4.66 -8.22
C ALA A 92 -14.79 4.70 -7.65
N PHE A 93 -14.94 5.05 -6.36
CA PHE A 93 -16.22 5.04 -5.63
C PHE A 93 -16.42 6.36 -4.84
N PRO A 94 -16.61 7.51 -5.53
CA PRO A 94 -16.69 8.82 -4.89
C PRO A 94 -17.85 8.95 -3.87
N GLU A 95 -18.96 8.24 -4.11
CA GLU A 95 -20.14 8.25 -3.25
C GLU A 95 -20.07 7.27 -2.06
N SER A 96 -19.00 6.46 -1.96
CA SER A 96 -18.86 5.51 -0.86
C SER A 96 -18.76 6.23 0.50
N THR A 97 -19.38 5.71 1.55
CA THR A 97 -19.24 6.25 2.92
C THR A 97 -18.12 5.58 3.71
N THR A 98 -17.38 4.67 3.09
CA THR A 98 -16.26 3.93 3.69
C THR A 98 -15.20 4.89 4.20
N ARG A 99 -14.73 4.67 5.43
CA ARG A 99 -13.68 5.47 6.06
C ARG A 99 -12.42 4.63 6.25
N LEU A 100 -11.27 5.23 6.00
CA LEU A 100 -9.98 4.64 6.35
C LEU A 100 -9.78 4.75 7.86
N HIS A 101 -9.76 3.60 8.53
CA HIS A 101 -9.50 3.52 9.96
C HIS A 101 -8.12 2.95 10.20
N TYR A 102 -7.24 3.74 10.81
CA TYR A 102 -5.96 3.25 11.30
C TYR A 102 -6.15 2.64 12.68
N CYS A 103 -5.57 1.45 12.90
CA CYS A 103 -5.60 0.83 14.21
C CYS A 103 -4.80 1.71 15.20
N ARG A 104 -5.49 2.19 16.25
CA ARG A 104 -4.89 3.05 17.28
C ARG A 104 -3.69 2.39 17.95
N PHE A 105 -3.69 1.06 18.09
CA PHE A 105 -2.57 0.31 18.65
C PHE A 105 -1.29 0.48 17.80
N HIS A 106 -1.40 0.35 16.47
CA HIS A 106 -0.26 0.54 15.57
C HIS A 106 0.19 2.01 15.45
N ILE A 107 -0.72 2.97 15.65
CA ILE A 107 -0.35 4.41 15.72
C ILE A 107 0.35 4.77 17.03
N LEU A 108 0.01 4.11 18.15
CA LEU A 108 0.52 4.46 19.48
C LEU A 108 1.73 3.64 19.92
N GLN A 109 2.01 2.49 19.29
CA GLN A 109 3.27 1.76 19.45
C GLN A 109 4.32 2.16 18.39
N ALA A 110 3.93 3.07 17.50
CA ALA A 110 4.73 3.61 16.43
C ALA A 110 5.72 4.63 16.95
#